data_AF-Q8DJ19-F1
#
_entry.id   AF-Q8DJ19-F1
#
_cell.length_a   1.000
_cell.length_b   1.000
_cell.length_c   1.000
_cell.angle_alpha   90.00
_cell.angle_beta   90.00
_cell.angle_gamma   90.00
#
_symmetry.space_group_name_H-M   'P 1'
#
loop_
_entity.id
_entity.type
_entity.pdbx_description
1 polymer ?
#
loop_
_entity_poly.entity_id
_entity_poly.type
_entity_poly.pdbx_seq_one_letter_code
_entity_poly.pdbx_strand_id
1 'polypeptide(L)'
;MSNRRLNQKRLQVFLYITLTLGIALAAAKEYFHLSNGQGGQDWQIGAPQVDVMTAQWQRSLGEVRAFALQLVNRDRQLNGLPPLVADEVLSEAAQRHAEDMLKRQYFSHINLEGQSPMDRFIALGGRGGVGENIMQQKGTLGLVLNYQLIERCQKGWMDSEGHRQNILRPEFTRFGFGIALNSARREVYAVQMFALQPQ
;
A
#
# COMPACT_ATOMS: atom_id res chain seq x y z
N MET A 1 8.01 -51.58 -33.29
CA MET A 1 8.59 -50.22 -33.23
C MET A 1 7.60 -49.11 -32.80
N SER A 2 6.38 -49.44 -32.33
CA SER A 2 5.33 -48.44 -32.04
C SER A 2 5.39 -47.85 -30.59
N ASN A 3 5.77 -48.66 -29.60
CA ASN A 3 5.67 -48.26 -28.17
C ASN A 3 6.66 -47.18 -27.71
N ARG A 4 7.86 -47.06 -28.31
CA ARG A 4 8.85 -46.03 -27.92
C ARG A 4 8.42 -44.62 -28.30
N ARG A 5 7.74 -44.45 -29.45
CA ARG A 5 7.25 -43.13 -29.91
C ARG A 5 6.03 -42.64 -29.10
N LEU A 6 5.16 -43.56 -28.66
CA LEU A 6 4.02 -43.20 -27.80
C LEU A 6 4.48 -42.71 -26.41
N ASN A 7 5.50 -43.35 -25.84
CA ASN A 7 6.08 -42.95 -24.55
C ASN A 7 6.80 -41.60 -24.62
N GLN A 8 7.51 -41.28 -25.71
CA GLN A 8 8.13 -39.97 -25.88
C GLN A 8 7.12 -38.83 -26.02
N LYS A 9 6.02 -39.03 -26.74
CA LYS A 9 4.94 -38.02 -26.85
C LYS A 9 4.23 -37.79 -25.52
N ARG A 10 3.96 -38.84 -24.76
CA ARG A 10 3.38 -38.73 -23.40
C ARG A 10 4.32 -38.01 -22.44
N LEU A 11 5.62 -38.29 -22.51
CA LEU A 11 6.62 -37.63 -21.66
C LEU A 11 6.79 -36.15 -22.02
N GLN A 12 6.77 -35.79 -23.31
CA GLN A 12 6.80 -34.38 -23.74
C GLN A 12 5.54 -33.60 -23.32
N VAL A 13 4.35 -34.19 -23.44
CA VAL A 13 3.10 -33.56 -22.97
C VAL A 13 3.10 -33.39 -21.45
N PHE A 14 3.58 -34.39 -20.70
CA PHE A 14 3.72 -34.27 -19.23
C PHE A 14 4.73 -33.18 -18.84
N LEU A 15 5.86 -33.09 -19.54
CA LEU A 15 6.87 -32.05 -19.29
C LEU A 15 6.37 -30.65 -19.64
N TYR A 16 5.55 -30.49 -20.70
CA TYR A 16 4.92 -29.23 -21.06
C TYR A 16 3.82 -28.82 -20.06
N ILE A 17 3.04 -29.77 -19.54
CA ILE A 17 2.04 -29.50 -18.51
C ILE A 17 2.72 -29.10 -17.20
N THR A 18 3.78 -29.78 -16.76
CA THR A 18 4.49 -29.41 -15.52
C THR A 18 5.26 -28.09 -15.67
N LEU A 19 5.81 -27.79 -16.85
CA LEU A 19 6.49 -26.52 -17.11
C LEU A 19 5.51 -25.34 -17.18
N THR A 20 4.35 -25.51 -17.83
CA THR A 20 3.31 -24.45 -17.87
C THR A 20 2.62 -24.28 -16.51
N LEU A 21 2.37 -25.35 -15.75
CA LEU A 21 1.88 -25.26 -14.38
C LEU A 21 2.91 -24.62 -13.45
N GLY A 22 4.20 -24.95 -13.60
CA GLY A 22 5.30 -24.36 -12.83
C GLY A 22 5.51 -22.87 -13.11
N ILE A 23 5.42 -22.44 -14.38
CA ILE A 23 5.46 -21.03 -14.77
C ILE A 23 4.21 -20.30 -14.28
N ALA A 24 3.03 -20.91 -14.37
CA ALA A 24 1.79 -20.36 -13.81
C ALA A 24 1.85 -20.23 -12.28
N LEU A 25 2.45 -21.20 -11.57
CA LEU A 25 2.67 -21.16 -10.11
C LEU A 25 3.75 -20.15 -9.69
N ALA A 26 4.79 -19.93 -10.50
CA ALA A 26 5.82 -18.91 -10.25
C ALA A 26 5.28 -17.49 -10.51
N ALA A 27 4.52 -17.29 -11.59
CA ALA A 27 3.81 -16.04 -11.84
C ALA A 27 2.71 -15.80 -10.80
N ALA A 28 2.02 -16.85 -10.36
CA ALA A 28 1.08 -16.80 -9.24
C ALA A 28 1.80 -16.43 -7.93
N LYS A 29 2.99 -16.95 -7.65
CA LYS A 29 3.80 -16.51 -6.49
C LYS A 29 4.03 -15.00 -6.51
N GLU A 30 4.47 -14.44 -7.64
CA GLU A 30 4.67 -12.98 -7.74
C GLU A 30 3.35 -12.18 -7.66
N TYR A 31 2.22 -12.76 -8.08
CA TYR A 31 0.89 -12.15 -7.95
C TYR A 31 0.24 -12.31 -6.55
N PHE A 32 0.60 -13.36 -5.80
CA PHE A 32 -0.08 -13.79 -4.58
C PHE A 32 0.80 -13.77 -3.33
N HIS A 33 2.03 -13.29 -3.39
CA HIS A 33 2.85 -13.10 -2.19
C HIS A 33 2.48 -11.82 -1.46
N LEU A 34 1.72 -11.99 -0.38
CA LEU A 34 1.71 -11.08 0.74
C LEU A 34 2.97 -11.40 1.57
N SER A 35 4.03 -10.63 1.37
CA SER A 35 5.26 -10.72 2.17
C SER A 35 5.72 -9.32 2.48
N ASN A 36 5.87 -9.02 3.76
CA ASN A 36 6.33 -7.72 4.23
C ASN A 36 7.84 -7.70 4.52
N GLY A 37 8.55 -8.84 4.35
CA GLY A 37 9.98 -8.97 4.67
C GLY A 37 10.23 -9.15 6.16
N GLN A 38 11.50 -9.13 6.57
CA GLN A 38 11.92 -9.28 7.99
C GLN A 38 12.20 -7.92 8.68
N GLY A 39 12.04 -6.80 7.98
CA GLY A 39 12.49 -5.48 8.47
C GLY A 39 14.00 -5.27 8.30
N GLY A 40 14.55 -4.29 9.02
CA GLY A 40 15.98 -4.01 9.10
C GLY A 40 16.56 -4.41 10.45
N GLN A 41 17.84 -4.10 10.70
CA GLN A 41 18.49 -4.44 11.97
C GLN A 41 17.81 -3.78 13.18
N ASP A 42 17.36 -2.53 13.02
CA ASP A 42 16.86 -1.70 14.11
C ASP A 42 15.36 -1.37 13.99
N TRP A 43 14.66 -1.96 13.03
CA TRP A 43 13.22 -1.75 12.85
C TRP A 43 12.52 -3.00 12.32
N GLN A 44 11.28 -3.16 12.76
CA GLN A 44 10.44 -4.30 12.41
C GLN A 44 9.30 -3.87 11.48
N ILE A 45 8.85 -4.79 10.64
CA ILE A 45 7.63 -4.66 9.85
C ILE A 45 6.74 -5.87 10.09
N GLY A 46 5.46 -5.64 10.29
CA GLY A 46 4.56 -6.72 10.63
C GLY A 46 4.21 -7.58 9.44
N ALA A 47 3.96 -8.85 9.74
CA ALA A 47 3.42 -9.80 8.76
C ALA A 47 2.09 -9.29 8.17
N PRO A 48 1.76 -9.71 6.95
CA PRO A 48 0.46 -9.39 6.36
C PRO A 48 -0.71 -9.80 7.25
N GLN A 49 -1.74 -8.97 7.30
CA GLN A 49 -2.95 -9.16 8.11
C GLN A 49 -4.09 -9.86 7.36
N VAL A 50 -3.94 -10.02 6.05
CA VAL A 50 -4.93 -10.66 5.18
C VAL A 50 -4.35 -11.89 4.51
N ASP A 51 -5.20 -12.84 4.16
CA ASP A 51 -4.82 -13.97 3.32
C ASP A 51 -5.05 -13.65 1.84
N VAL A 52 -4.45 -14.44 0.96
CA VAL A 52 -4.52 -14.25 -0.50
C VAL A 52 -5.96 -14.22 -1.03
N MET A 53 -6.86 -15.02 -0.44
CA MET A 53 -8.23 -15.13 -0.92
C MET A 53 -9.04 -13.88 -0.60
N THR A 54 -8.89 -13.32 0.61
CA THR A 54 -9.67 -12.16 1.07
C THR A 54 -9.06 -10.81 0.69
N ALA A 55 -7.75 -10.77 0.43
CA ALA A 55 -7.00 -9.56 0.13
C ALA A 55 -7.39 -8.91 -1.21
N GLN A 56 -7.89 -9.70 -2.16
CA GLN A 56 -8.17 -9.27 -3.53
C GLN A 56 -9.56 -8.63 -3.73
N TRP A 57 -10.47 -8.82 -2.78
CA TRP A 57 -11.87 -8.39 -2.91
C TRP A 57 -11.96 -6.88 -2.90
N GLN A 58 -12.82 -6.32 -3.74
CA GLN A 58 -13.03 -4.88 -3.77
C GLN A 58 -13.54 -4.40 -2.41
N ARG A 59 -12.96 -3.29 -1.94
CA ARG A 59 -13.26 -2.65 -0.66
C ARG A 59 -13.74 -1.23 -0.87
N SER A 60 -14.56 -0.77 0.07
CA SER A 60 -14.92 0.63 0.21
C SER A 60 -13.73 1.47 0.70
N LEU A 61 -13.82 2.79 0.53
CA LEU A 61 -12.81 3.72 1.05
C LEU A 61 -12.71 3.65 2.59
N GLY A 62 -13.83 3.46 3.28
CA GLY A 62 -13.86 3.32 4.75
C GLY A 62 -13.11 2.07 5.23
N GLU A 63 -13.36 0.93 4.59
CA GLU A 63 -12.65 -0.32 4.89
C GLU A 63 -11.14 -0.18 4.72
N VAL A 64 -10.68 0.37 3.60
CA VAL A 64 -9.22 0.52 3.37
C VAL A 64 -8.57 1.55 4.30
N ARG A 65 -9.29 2.60 4.72
CA ARG A 65 -8.79 3.57 5.71
C ARG A 65 -8.59 2.91 7.08
N ALA A 66 -9.60 2.15 7.53
CA ALA A 66 -9.51 1.40 8.77
C ALA A 66 -8.36 0.38 8.73
N PHE A 67 -8.21 -0.31 7.60
CA PHE A 67 -7.14 -1.27 7.41
C PHE A 67 -5.76 -0.60 7.35
N ALA A 68 -5.61 0.54 6.65
CA ALA A 68 -4.36 1.30 6.63
C ALA A 68 -3.92 1.73 8.04
N LEU A 69 -4.86 2.17 8.89
CA LEU A 69 -4.58 2.48 10.30
C LEU A 69 -4.13 1.23 11.06
N GLN A 70 -4.77 0.07 10.85
CA GLN A 70 -4.36 -1.19 11.48
C GLN A 70 -2.92 -1.56 11.10
N LEU A 71 -2.55 -1.44 9.82
CA LEU A 71 -1.19 -1.77 9.38
C LEU A 71 -0.14 -0.82 9.95
N VAL A 72 -0.41 0.49 9.97
CA VAL A 72 0.48 1.47 10.59
C VAL A 72 0.64 1.21 12.08
N ASN A 73 -0.45 0.91 12.79
CA ASN A 73 -0.41 0.62 14.22
C ASN A 73 0.27 -0.72 14.53
N ARG A 74 0.12 -1.72 13.67
CA ARG A 74 0.89 -2.98 13.75
C ARG A 74 2.38 -2.69 13.72
N ASP A 75 2.84 -1.92 12.73
CA ASP A 75 4.26 -1.62 12.58
C ASP A 75 4.77 -0.75 13.74
N ARG A 76 3.98 0.23 14.20
CA ARG A 76 4.33 1.03 15.39
C ARG A 76 4.45 0.19 16.66
N GLN A 77 3.51 -0.71 16.91
CA GLN A 77 3.54 -1.58 18.10
C GLN A 77 4.76 -2.51 18.10
N LEU A 78 5.11 -3.09 16.95
CA LEU A 78 6.32 -3.92 16.80
C LEU A 78 7.61 -3.16 17.08
N ASN A 79 7.60 -1.84 16.87
CA ASN A 79 8.71 -0.94 17.16
C ASN A 79 8.55 -0.20 18.51
N GLY A 80 7.67 -0.67 19.40
CA GLY A 80 7.54 -0.16 20.77
C GLY A 80 6.85 1.21 20.88
N LEU A 81 6.09 1.64 19.86
CA LEU A 81 5.43 2.93 19.82
C LEU A 81 3.91 2.82 20.10
N PRO A 82 3.30 3.86 20.69
CA PRO A 82 1.86 3.90 20.89
C PRO A 82 1.11 3.95 19.55
N PRO A 83 -0.09 3.37 19.48
CA PRO A 83 -0.93 3.42 18.30
C PRO A 83 -1.42 4.85 18.03
N LEU A 84 -1.54 5.19 16.74
CA LEU A 84 -2.20 6.39 16.26
C LEU A 84 -3.72 6.23 16.31
N VAL A 85 -4.42 7.36 16.38
CA VAL A 85 -5.88 7.43 16.31
C VAL A 85 -6.30 8.03 14.97
N ALA A 86 -7.35 7.47 14.36
CA ALA A 86 -7.93 8.01 13.13
C ALA A 86 -8.34 9.47 13.28
N ASP A 87 -8.07 10.27 12.24
CA ASP A 87 -8.47 11.66 12.13
C ASP A 87 -9.13 11.90 10.76
N GLU A 88 -10.38 12.37 10.81
CA GLU A 88 -11.19 12.57 9.60
C GLU A 88 -10.67 13.74 8.76
N VAL A 89 -10.16 14.81 9.40
CA VAL A 89 -9.63 15.98 8.70
C VAL A 89 -8.32 15.63 7.99
N LEU A 90 -7.44 14.85 8.62
CA LEU A 90 -6.25 14.31 7.94
C LEU A 90 -6.63 13.38 6.79
N SER A 91 -7.65 12.53 6.98
CA SER A 91 -8.09 11.59 5.94
C SER A 91 -8.69 12.32 4.73
N GLU A 92 -9.40 13.41 4.96
CA GLU A 92 -9.93 14.27 3.90
C GLU A 92 -8.79 15.02 3.16
N ALA A 93 -7.83 15.60 3.90
CA ALA A 93 -6.67 16.26 3.30
C ALA A 93 -5.85 15.28 2.42
N ALA A 94 -5.60 14.08 2.94
CA ALA A 94 -4.89 13.02 2.22
C ALA A 94 -5.65 12.57 0.96
N GLN A 95 -6.97 12.43 1.05
CA GLN A 95 -7.81 12.00 -0.06
C GLN A 95 -7.82 13.02 -1.19
N ARG A 96 -8.03 14.30 -0.87
CA ARG A 96 -7.99 15.39 -1.86
C ARG A 96 -6.65 15.45 -2.57
N HIS A 97 -5.55 15.26 -1.84
CA HIS A 97 -4.22 15.27 -2.46
C HIS A 97 -3.97 14.08 -3.37
N ALA A 98 -4.39 12.87 -2.97
CA ALA A 98 -4.33 11.68 -3.81
C ALA A 98 -5.12 11.88 -5.12
N GLU A 99 -6.33 12.43 -5.03
CA GLU A 99 -7.19 12.74 -6.17
C GLU A 99 -6.59 13.82 -7.07
N ASP A 100 -6.00 14.87 -6.48
CA ASP A 100 -5.36 15.95 -7.22
C ASP A 100 -4.16 15.45 -8.01
N MET A 101 -3.27 14.68 -7.38
CA MET A 101 -2.13 14.02 -8.04
C MET A 101 -2.58 13.11 -9.18
N LEU A 102 -3.63 12.29 -8.97
CA LEU A 102 -4.18 11.43 -10.01
C LEU A 102 -4.80 12.22 -11.16
N LYS A 103 -5.60 13.25 -10.86
CA LYS A 103 -6.34 14.03 -11.85
C LYS A 103 -5.39 14.85 -12.72
N ARG A 104 -4.39 15.48 -12.10
CA ARG A 104 -3.48 16.44 -12.74
C ARG A 104 -2.12 15.85 -13.09
N GLN A 105 -1.92 14.56 -12.82
CA GLN A 105 -0.79 13.77 -13.29
C GLN A 105 0.57 14.30 -12.80
N TYR A 106 0.65 14.58 -11.51
CA TYR A 106 1.90 14.96 -10.85
C TYR A 106 2.12 14.12 -9.60
N PHE A 107 3.36 14.09 -9.09
CA PHE A 107 3.73 13.38 -7.87
C PHE A 107 4.64 14.26 -7.03
N SER A 108 4.09 14.89 -5.99
CA SER A 108 4.78 15.86 -5.15
C SER A 108 4.03 16.07 -3.84
N HIS A 109 4.76 16.39 -2.77
CA HIS A 109 4.17 16.83 -1.50
C HIS A 109 3.50 18.21 -1.59
N ILE A 110 4.04 19.08 -2.45
CA ILE A 110 3.50 20.41 -2.74
C ILE A 110 2.60 20.29 -3.96
N ASN A 111 1.33 20.72 -3.83
CA ASN A 111 0.42 20.72 -4.98
C ASN A 111 0.78 21.84 -5.95
N LEU A 112 0.11 21.86 -7.11
CA LEU A 112 0.41 22.82 -8.18
C LEU A 112 -0.05 24.25 -7.84
N GLU A 113 -0.83 24.44 -6.79
CA GLU A 113 -1.15 25.74 -6.18
C GLU A 113 -0.08 26.20 -5.18
N GLY A 114 0.97 25.41 -4.94
CA GLY A 114 2.04 25.71 -3.98
C GLY A 114 1.70 25.36 -2.54
N GLN A 115 0.61 24.66 -2.28
CA GLN A 115 0.17 24.28 -0.93
C GLN A 115 0.90 23.03 -0.45
N SER A 116 1.50 23.15 0.73
CA SER A 116 2.12 22.05 1.47
C SER A 116 1.07 21.13 2.12
N PRO A 117 1.46 19.95 2.65
CA PRO A 117 0.55 19.10 3.42
C PRO A 117 -0.09 19.84 4.60
N MET A 118 0.67 20.74 5.24
CA MET A 118 0.19 21.60 6.31
C MET A 118 -0.91 22.55 5.83
N ASP A 119 -0.68 23.23 4.72
CA ASP A 119 -1.64 24.19 4.17
C ASP A 119 -2.95 23.50 3.81
N ARG A 120 -2.88 22.30 3.21
CA ARG A 120 -4.06 21.48 2.89
C ARG A 120 -4.82 21.03 4.13
N PHE A 121 -4.12 20.67 5.20
CA PHE A 121 -4.73 20.28 6.47
C PHE A 121 -5.40 21.46 7.19
N ILE A 122 -4.71 22.60 7.27
CA ILE A 122 -5.23 23.84 7.89
C ILE A 122 -6.45 24.37 7.13
N ALA A 123 -6.45 24.29 5.79
CA ALA A 123 -7.59 24.70 4.96
C ALA A 123 -8.89 23.93 5.28
N LEU A 124 -8.79 22.76 5.91
CA LEU A 124 -9.92 21.93 6.35
C LEU A 124 -10.23 22.08 7.86
N GLY A 125 -9.61 23.04 8.53
CA GLY A 125 -9.77 23.29 9.97
C GLY A 125 -8.80 22.50 10.86
N GLY A 126 -7.82 21.80 10.27
CA GLY A 126 -6.77 21.10 11.01
C GLY A 126 -5.84 22.04 11.77
N ARG A 127 -5.19 21.52 12.82
CA ARG A 127 -4.27 22.27 13.69
C ARG A 127 -3.05 21.43 14.07
N GLY A 128 -1.91 22.09 14.26
CA GLY A 128 -0.67 21.45 14.73
C GLY A 128 0.24 20.97 13.60
N GLY A 129 1.40 20.41 13.96
CA GLY A 129 2.41 19.87 13.05
C GLY A 129 1.94 18.62 12.30
N VAL A 130 2.25 18.49 11.00
CA VAL A 130 1.91 17.32 10.18
C VAL A 130 3.12 16.71 9.48
N GLY A 131 3.04 15.41 9.22
CA GLY A 131 3.93 14.67 8.30
C GLY A 131 3.13 14.01 7.19
N GLU A 132 3.76 13.71 6.06
CA GLU A 132 3.11 13.09 4.90
C GLU A 132 4.02 12.01 4.27
N ASN A 133 3.44 10.85 3.96
CA ASN A 133 4.01 9.90 3.02
C ASN A 133 3.12 9.86 1.77
N ILE A 134 3.73 9.86 0.58
CA ILE A 134 3.02 9.69 -0.69
C ILE A 134 3.56 8.47 -1.43
N MET A 135 2.71 7.83 -2.22
CA MET A 135 3.10 6.74 -3.10
C MET A 135 2.40 6.89 -4.44
N GLN A 136 3.13 6.61 -5.51
CA GLN A 136 2.59 6.42 -6.85
C GLN A 136 2.97 5.03 -7.35
N GLN A 137 2.01 4.32 -7.93
CA GLN A 137 2.28 3.10 -8.66
C GLN A 137 1.53 3.14 -10.00
N LYS A 138 2.21 2.74 -11.08
CA LYS A 138 1.68 2.71 -12.45
C LYS A 138 1.79 1.31 -13.04
N GLY A 139 0.99 1.02 -14.07
CA GLY A 139 1.07 -0.24 -14.83
C GLY A 139 0.46 -1.46 -14.13
N THR A 140 -0.30 -1.27 -13.05
CA THR A 140 -0.91 -2.38 -12.29
C THR A 140 -2.09 -3.01 -13.04
N LEU A 141 -1.93 -4.27 -13.46
CA LEU A 141 -2.99 -5.06 -14.07
C LEU A 141 -4.09 -5.38 -13.04
N GLY A 142 -5.36 -5.33 -13.46
CA GLY A 142 -6.49 -5.65 -12.60
C GLY A 142 -6.62 -4.74 -11.38
N LEU A 143 -6.15 -3.49 -11.48
CA LEU A 143 -6.16 -2.54 -10.36
C LEU A 143 -7.57 -2.28 -9.84
N VAL A 144 -7.79 -2.71 -8.60
CA VAL A 144 -8.99 -2.47 -7.80
C VAL A 144 -8.59 -2.00 -6.41
N LEU A 145 -9.48 -1.28 -5.73
CA LEU A 145 -9.27 -0.90 -4.34
C LEU A 145 -9.50 -2.12 -3.45
N ASN A 146 -8.44 -2.68 -2.88
CA ASN A 146 -8.50 -3.89 -2.05
C ASN A 146 -7.41 -3.89 -0.96
N TYR A 147 -7.48 -4.83 -0.02
CA TYR A 147 -6.50 -4.90 1.08
C TYR A 147 -5.09 -5.27 0.63
N GLN A 148 -4.94 -6.05 -0.44
CA GLN A 148 -3.63 -6.36 -1.01
C GLN A 148 -2.88 -5.09 -1.45
N LEU A 149 -3.60 -4.13 -2.05
CA LEU A 149 -3.04 -2.84 -2.43
C LEU A 149 -2.55 -2.05 -1.21
N ILE A 150 -3.32 -2.07 -0.12
CA ILE A 150 -2.95 -1.34 1.11
C ILE A 150 -1.74 -1.98 1.81
N GLU A 151 -1.65 -3.31 1.87
CA GLU A 151 -0.43 -3.99 2.34
C GLU A 151 0.80 -3.62 1.52
N ARG A 152 0.67 -3.59 0.18
CA ARG A 152 1.78 -3.16 -0.70
C ARG A 152 2.19 -1.71 -0.43
N CYS A 153 1.23 -0.81 -0.25
CA CYS A 153 1.51 0.59 0.10
C CYS A 153 2.26 0.68 1.43
N GLN A 154 1.75 0.03 2.48
CA GLN A 154 2.38 0.02 3.79
C GLN A 154 3.80 -0.55 3.73
N LYS A 155 3.98 -1.68 3.05
CA LYS A 155 5.29 -2.29 2.86
C LYS A 155 6.25 -1.32 2.17
N GLY A 156 5.84 -0.71 1.06
CA GLY A 156 6.70 0.22 0.32
C GLY A 156 7.08 1.47 1.13
N TRP A 157 6.20 1.97 2.00
CA TRP A 157 6.56 3.03 2.94
C TRP A 157 7.51 2.54 4.03
N MET A 158 7.26 1.38 4.62
CA MET A 158 8.14 0.82 5.64
C MET A 158 9.51 0.43 5.10
N ASP A 159 9.66 0.05 3.83
CA ASP A 159 10.97 -0.23 3.22
C ASP A 159 11.78 1.06 2.95
N SER A 160 11.11 2.20 2.81
CA SER A 160 11.73 3.49 2.51
C SER A 160 12.06 4.27 3.78
N GLU A 161 13.35 4.50 4.06
CA GLU A 161 13.80 5.18 5.28
C GLU A 161 13.04 6.47 5.58
N GLY A 162 12.92 7.39 4.61
CA GLY A 162 12.22 8.67 4.81
C GLY A 162 10.73 8.51 5.16
N HIS A 163 10.04 7.56 4.51
CA HIS A 163 8.64 7.30 4.82
C HIS A 163 8.45 6.56 6.15
N ARG A 164 9.36 5.62 6.45
CA ARG A 164 9.40 4.87 7.72
C ARG A 164 9.63 5.81 8.90
N GLN A 165 10.47 6.83 8.77
CA GLN A 165 10.67 7.85 9.81
C GLN A 165 9.37 8.54 10.20
N ASN A 166 8.49 8.85 9.25
CA ASN A 166 7.17 9.40 9.58
C ASN A 166 6.29 8.37 10.32
N ILE A 167 6.22 7.12 9.85
CA ILE A 167 5.41 6.06 10.47
C ILE A 167 5.86 5.79 11.91
N LEU A 168 7.18 5.78 12.15
CA LEU A 168 7.79 5.46 13.44
C LEU A 168 8.15 6.71 14.26
N ARG A 169 7.62 7.88 13.90
CA ARG A 169 7.82 9.10 14.67
C ARG A 169 7.03 9.03 15.99
N PRO A 170 7.67 9.14 17.17
CA PRO A 170 6.97 9.00 18.46
C PRO A 170 5.98 10.13 18.74
N GLU A 171 6.23 11.34 18.25
CA GLU A 171 5.39 12.51 18.58
C GLU A 171 4.06 12.55 17.84
N PHE A 172 3.92 11.77 16.75
CA PHE A 172 2.63 11.66 16.06
C PHE A 172 1.64 10.83 16.85
N THR A 173 0.40 11.31 16.92
CA THR A 173 -0.71 10.67 17.64
C THR A 173 -1.96 10.48 16.77
N ARG A 174 -2.02 11.15 15.62
CA ARG A 174 -3.15 11.14 14.68
C ARG A 174 -2.73 10.59 13.32
N PHE A 175 -3.67 9.94 12.64
CA PHE A 175 -3.46 9.34 11.33
C PHE A 175 -4.63 9.63 10.39
N GLY A 176 -4.31 9.96 9.15
CA GLY A 176 -5.27 10.01 8.04
C GLY A 176 -4.73 9.30 6.81
N PHE A 177 -5.65 8.77 6.01
CA PHE A 177 -5.32 8.03 4.80
C PHE A 177 -6.22 8.41 3.64
N GLY A 178 -5.60 8.61 2.47
CA GLY A 178 -6.26 8.90 1.21
C GLY A 178 -5.70 8.05 0.09
N ILE A 179 -6.55 7.66 -0.85
CA ILE A 179 -6.15 6.88 -2.02
C ILE A 179 -7.04 7.18 -3.22
N ALA A 180 -6.42 7.35 -4.37
CA ALA A 180 -7.09 7.56 -5.64
C ALA A 180 -6.49 6.63 -6.69
N LEU A 181 -7.34 5.98 -7.48
CA LEU A 181 -6.89 5.09 -8.54
C LEU A 181 -7.67 5.30 -9.84
N ASN A 182 -7.03 4.98 -10.95
CA ASN A 182 -7.66 4.92 -12.27
C ASN A 182 -7.31 3.56 -12.89
N SER A 183 -8.28 2.63 -12.93
CA SER A 183 -8.06 1.28 -13.43
C SER A 183 -7.76 1.25 -14.94
N ALA A 184 -8.29 2.18 -15.73
CA ALA A 184 -8.03 2.26 -17.17
C ALA A 184 -6.57 2.65 -17.46
N ARG A 185 -6.06 3.65 -16.73
CA ARG A 185 -4.65 4.08 -16.80
C ARG A 185 -3.71 3.23 -15.95
N ARG A 186 -4.26 2.35 -15.11
CA ARG A 186 -3.53 1.48 -14.19
C ARG A 186 -2.66 2.24 -13.20
N GLU A 187 -3.17 3.37 -12.72
CA GLU A 187 -2.46 4.28 -11.82
C GLU A 187 -3.12 4.30 -10.46
N VAL A 188 -2.30 4.39 -9.42
CA VAL A 188 -2.74 4.63 -8.04
C VAL A 188 -1.84 5.67 -7.40
N TYR A 189 -2.45 6.54 -6.59
CA TYR A 189 -1.81 7.49 -5.70
C TYR A 189 -2.36 7.26 -4.31
N ALA A 190 -1.49 7.07 -3.33
CA ALA A 190 -1.87 6.88 -1.93
C ALA A 190 -1.11 7.87 -1.06
N VAL A 191 -1.76 8.32 0.02
CA VAL A 191 -1.24 9.34 0.93
C VAL A 191 -1.52 8.90 2.37
N GLN A 192 -0.48 8.88 3.21
CA GLN A 192 -0.62 8.88 4.66
C GLN A 192 -0.33 10.28 5.18
N MET A 193 -1.17 10.76 6.08
CA MET A 193 -0.88 11.95 6.85
C MET A 193 -0.86 11.62 8.34
N PHE A 194 0.04 12.31 9.04
CA PHE A 194 0.25 12.16 10.47
C PHE A 194 0.15 13.54 11.11
N ALA A 195 -0.38 13.64 12.33
CA ALA A 195 -0.32 14.89 13.07
C ALA A 195 0.11 14.70 14.52
N LEU A 196 0.73 15.75 15.05
CA LEU A 196 0.92 15.94 16.48
C LEU A 196 -0.44 16.08 17.17
N GLN A 197 -0.49 15.81 18.46
CA GLN A 197 -1.69 16.10 19.24
C GLN A 197 -2.00 17.61 19.18
N PRO A 198 -3.26 18.02 18.98
CA PRO A 198 -3.65 19.41 19.16
C PRO A 198 -3.34 19.83 20.61
N GLN A 199 -2.61 20.93 20.78
CA GLN A 199 -2.48 21.59 22.08
C GLN A 199 -3.80 22.25 22.48
#